data_AF-A0A919ZWP4-F1
#
_entry.id   AF-A0A919ZWP4-F1
#
_cell.length_a   1.000
_cell.length_b   1.000
_cell.length_c   1.000
_cell.angle_alpha   90.00
_cell.angle_beta   90.00
_cell.angle_gamma   90.00
#
_symmetry.space_group_name_H-M   'P 1'
#
loop_
_entity.id
_entity.type
_entity.pdbx_description
1 polymer ?
#
loop_
_entity_poly.entity_id
_entity_poly.type
_entity_poly.pdbx_seq_one_letter_code
_entity_poly.pdbx_strand_id
1 'polypeptide(L)'
;MNRFSDAINVNYKHKGISSTALCPGYTVTEFHTASGTQEQMDKVPGFLKLDARRVAREGIDAMLQRKSLCIPGKRYRFLVFMMNYFSFLIRLGSNALTGGRYKRN
;
A
#
# COMPACT_ATOMS: atom_id res chain seq x y z
N MET A 1 6.17 -0.64 3.65
CA MET A 1 6.84 -1.96 3.51
C MET A 1 6.30 -2.89 4.58
N ASN A 2 5.81 -4.09 4.24
CA ASN A 2 5.33 -5.06 5.23
C ASN A 2 6.47 -6.02 5.58
N ARG A 3 7.27 -5.63 6.59
CA ARG A 3 8.50 -6.36 6.97
C ARG A 3 8.24 -7.81 7.38
N PHE A 4 7.06 -8.10 7.91
CA PHE A 4 6.68 -9.46 8.30
C PHE A 4 6.52 -10.36 7.07
N SER A 5 5.73 -9.93 6.07
CA SER A 5 5.57 -10.67 4.81
C SER A 5 6.90 -10.80 4.05
N ASP A 6 7.72 -9.76 4.05
CA ASP A 6 9.04 -9.78 3.40
C ASP A 6 9.97 -10.79 4.08
N ALA A 7 10.00 -10.83 5.42
CA ALA A 7 10.80 -11.81 6.16
C ALA A 7 10.39 -13.25 5.84
N ILE A 8 9.09 -13.55 5.77
CA ILE A 8 8.61 -14.89 5.38
C ILE A 8 9.11 -15.23 3.97
N ASN A 9 8.95 -14.32 3.02
CA ASN A 9 9.36 -14.55 1.63
C ASN A 9 10.88 -14.76 1.50
N VAL A 10 11.70 -13.97 2.19
CA VAL A 10 13.17 -14.11 2.16
C VAL A 10 13.60 -15.46 2.74
N ASN A 11 13.02 -15.87 3.86
CA ASN A 11 13.46 -17.08 4.57
C ASN A 11 12.92 -18.37 3.97
N TYR A 12 11.72 -18.38 3.38
CA TYR A 12 11.02 -19.63 3.04
C TYR A 12 10.65 -19.80 1.57
N LYS A 13 10.93 -18.83 0.69
CA LYS A 13 10.64 -18.95 -0.75
C LYS A 13 11.30 -20.18 -1.40
N HIS A 14 12.50 -20.55 -0.98
CA HIS A 14 13.19 -21.76 -1.47
C HIS A 14 12.48 -23.07 -1.07
N LYS A 15 11.61 -23.03 -0.04
CA LYS A 15 10.77 -24.15 0.40
C LYS A 15 9.37 -24.13 -0.22
N GLY A 16 9.12 -23.24 -1.20
CA GLY A 16 7.82 -23.08 -1.84
C GLY A 16 6.77 -22.35 -1.00
N ILE A 17 7.14 -21.81 0.17
CA ILE A 17 6.26 -21.01 1.04
C ILE A 17 6.35 -19.54 0.62
N SER A 18 5.20 -18.89 0.43
CA SER A 18 5.12 -17.47 0.08
C SER A 18 4.11 -16.73 0.95
N SER A 19 4.36 -15.45 1.20
CA SER A 19 3.46 -14.51 1.88
C SER A 19 3.08 -13.38 0.95
N THR A 20 1.80 -13.02 0.93
CA THR A 20 1.28 -11.87 0.18
C THR A 20 0.76 -10.81 1.13
N ALA A 21 1.36 -9.62 1.09
CA ALA A 21 0.85 -8.47 1.82
C ALA A 21 -0.32 -7.84 1.04
N LEU A 22 -1.53 -7.94 1.58
CA LEU A 22 -2.71 -7.23 1.06
C LEU A 22 -2.74 -5.82 1.65
N CYS A 23 -2.67 -4.79 0.79
CA CYS A 23 -2.64 -3.38 1.18
C CYS A 23 -3.78 -2.61 0.50
N PRO A 24 -5.03 -2.78 0.97
CA PRO A 24 -6.18 -2.08 0.42
C PRO A 24 -6.22 -0.62 0.91
N GLY A 25 -6.92 0.22 0.16
CA GLY A 25 -7.37 1.51 0.65
C GLY A 25 -8.71 1.41 1.38
N TYR A 26 -9.49 2.50 1.36
CA TYR A 26 -10.80 2.56 1.98
C TYR A 26 -11.71 1.47 1.42
N THR A 27 -12.06 0.50 2.24
CA THR A 27 -12.87 -0.66 1.85
C THR A 27 -14.15 -0.65 2.66
N VAL A 28 -15.29 -0.70 1.99
CA VAL A 28 -16.60 -0.69 2.62
C VAL A 28 -16.85 -2.06 3.24
N THR A 29 -16.91 -2.08 4.56
CA THR A 29 -17.22 -3.24 5.41
C THR A 29 -17.94 -2.74 6.66
N GLU A 30 -18.46 -3.66 7.46
CA GLU A 30 -19.02 -3.36 8.78
C GLU A 30 -17.96 -2.98 9.83
N PHE A 31 -16.67 -3.02 9.48
CA PHE A 31 -15.59 -2.72 10.42
C PHE A 31 -15.67 -1.29 10.95
N HIS A 32 -15.97 -0.31 10.08
CA HIS A 32 -16.00 1.10 10.48
C HIS A 32 -17.17 1.40 11.41
N THR A 33 -18.32 0.74 11.21
CA THR A 33 -19.44 0.75 12.16
C THR A 33 -19.01 0.13 13.49
N ALA A 34 -18.44 -1.07 13.46
CA ALA A 34 -18.04 -1.80 14.67
C ALA A 34 -16.92 -1.11 15.46
N SER A 35 -16.02 -0.39 14.79
CA SER A 35 -14.91 0.35 15.40
C SER A 35 -15.29 1.78 15.82
N GLY A 36 -16.55 2.21 15.59
CA GLY A 36 -16.99 3.57 15.92
C GLY A 36 -16.38 4.66 15.03
N THR A 37 -15.95 4.32 13.81
CA THR A 37 -15.31 5.24 12.85
C THR A 37 -16.11 5.41 11.55
N GLN A 38 -17.41 5.13 11.59
CA GLN A 38 -18.27 5.20 10.41
C GLN A 38 -18.33 6.61 9.81
N GLU A 39 -18.38 7.64 10.64
CA GLU A 39 -18.43 9.04 10.20
C GLU A 39 -17.21 9.42 9.33
N GLN A 40 -16.02 8.91 9.69
CA GLN A 40 -14.79 9.10 8.93
C GLN A 40 -14.85 8.39 7.58
N MET A 41 -15.41 7.18 7.56
CA MET A 41 -15.61 6.42 6.32
C MET A 41 -16.63 7.10 5.41
N ASP A 42 -17.69 7.70 5.97
CA ASP A 42 -18.73 8.40 5.19
C ASP A 42 -18.17 9.62 4.45
N LYS A 43 -17.26 10.36 5.09
CA LYS A 43 -16.54 11.52 4.49
C LYS A 43 -15.62 11.16 3.32
N VAL A 44 -15.28 9.89 3.12
CA VAL A 44 -14.44 9.47 1.99
C VAL A 44 -15.20 9.58 0.66
N PRO A 45 -14.63 10.17 -0.38
CA PRO A 45 -15.23 10.20 -1.72
C PRO A 45 -15.56 8.80 -2.25
N GLY A 46 -16.76 8.64 -2.82
CA GLY A 46 -17.27 7.32 -3.26
C GLY A 46 -16.36 6.60 -4.27
N PHE A 47 -15.66 7.32 -5.14
CA PHE A 47 -14.76 6.72 -6.12
C PHE A 47 -13.50 6.08 -5.49
N LEU A 48 -13.12 6.50 -4.27
CA LEU A 48 -12.02 5.89 -3.52
C LEU A 48 -12.49 4.62 -2.80
N LYS A 49 -13.74 4.56 -2.35
CA LYS A 49 -14.31 3.42 -1.62
C LYS A 49 -14.31 2.14 -2.47
N LEU A 50 -13.67 1.09 -1.96
CA LEU A 50 -13.58 -0.24 -2.56
C LEU A 50 -14.67 -1.15 -2.02
N ASP A 51 -15.19 -2.02 -2.88
CA ASP A 51 -16.03 -3.14 -2.48
C ASP A 51 -15.17 -4.26 -1.83
N ALA A 52 -15.63 -4.79 -0.71
CA ALA A 52 -14.91 -5.81 0.05
C ALA A 52 -14.75 -7.13 -0.71
N ARG A 53 -15.78 -7.55 -1.47
CA ARG A 53 -15.72 -8.80 -2.26
C ARG A 53 -14.66 -8.70 -3.35
N ARG A 54 -14.54 -7.54 -4.00
CA ARG A 54 -13.47 -7.25 -4.95
C ARG A 54 -12.09 -7.31 -4.28
N VAL A 55 -11.92 -6.67 -3.12
CA VAL A 55 -10.65 -6.68 -2.38
C VAL A 55 -10.23 -8.11 -2.01
N ALA A 56 -11.16 -8.92 -1.51
CA ALA A 56 -10.91 -10.32 -1.19
C ALA A 56 -10.50 -11.13 -2.42
N ARG A 57 -11.21 -10.98 -3.54
CA ARG A 57 -10.87 -11.67 -4.80
C ARG A 57 -9.47 -11.31 -5.29
N GLU A 58 -9.17 -10.01 -5.43
CA GLU A 58 -7.84 -9.55 -5.87
C GLU A 58 -6.72 -10.02 -4.90
N GLY A 59 -7.02 -10.09 -3.60
CA GLY A 59 -6.10 -10.63 -2.59
C GLY A 59 -5.81 -12.12 -2.76
N ILE A 60 -6.85 -12.94 -2.92
CA ILE A 60 -6.72 -14.38 -3.15
C ILE A 60 -5.99 -14.66 -4.46
N ASP A 61 -6.36 -13.98 -5.54
CA ASP A 61 -5.72 -14.15 -6.85
C ASP A 61 -4.22 -13.82 -6.78
N ALA A 62 -3.85 -12.74 -6.08
CA ALA A 62 -2.45 -12.37 -5.90
C ALA A 62 -1.68 -13.38 -5.03
N MET A 63 -2.34 -13.93 -4.00
CA MET A 63 -1.77 -14.96 -3.13
C MET A 63 -1.50 -16.26 -3.90
N LEU A 64 -2.47 -16.73 -4.70
CA LEU A 64 -2.31 -17.92 -5.54
C LEU A 64 -1.20 -17.73 -6.59
N GLN A 65 -1.00 -16.51 -7.08
CA GLN A 65 0.09 -16.13 -7.98
C GLN A 65 1.43 -15.90 -7.26
N ARG A 66 1.50 -16.10 -5.93
CA ARG A 66 2.69 -15.87 -5.09
C ARG A 66 3.27 -14.45 -5.19
N LYS A 67 2.44 -13.45 -5.42
CA LYS A 67 2.87 -12.04 -5.45
C LYS A 67 3.17 -11.59 -4.02
N SER A 68 4.32 -10.96 -3.78
CA SER A 68 4.67 -10.47 -2.44
C SER A 68 3.76 -9.33 -1.95
N LEU A 69 3.20 -8.54 -2.88
CA LEU A 69 2.38 -7.38 -2.59
C LEU A 69 1.13 -7.35 -3.48
N CYS A 70 -0.03 -7.11 -2.86
CA CYS A 70 -1.29 -6.85 -3.55
C CYS A 70 -1.83 -5.49 -3.13
N ILE A 71 -1.98 -4.58 -4.09
CA ILE A 71 -2.68 -3.30 -3.92
C ILE A 71 -3.98 -3.39 -4.75
N PRO A 72 -5.13 -3.61 -4.10
CA PRO A 72 -6.42 -3.72 -4.77
C PRO A 72 -6.86 -2.43 -5.45
N GLY A 73 -7.33 -2.55 -6.69
CA GLY A 73 -7.85 -1.44 -7.47
C GLY A 73 -6.76 -0.59 -8.16
N LYS A 74 -7.00 -0.27 -9.44
CA LYS A 74 -6.06 0.48 -10.29
C LYS A 74 -5.77 1.89 -9.77
N ARG A 75 -6.77 2.56 -9.19
CA ARG A 75 -6.66 3.91 -8.62
C ARG A 75 -5.66 3.97 -7.46
N TYR A 76 -5.69 3.02 -6.54
CA TYR A 76 -4.73 2.97 -5.43
C TYR A 76 -3.33 2.63 -5.91
N ARG A 77 -3.22 1.73 -6.89
CA ARG A 77 -1.93 1.42 -7.52
C ARG A 77 -1.31 2.65 -8.19
N PHE A 78 -2.14 3.47 -8.86
CA PHE A 78 -1.70 4.72 -9.47
C PHE A 78 -1.29 5.76 -8.42
N LEU A 79 -2.06 5.95 -7.35
CA LEU A 79 -1.71 6.87 -6.26
C LEU A 79 -0.37 6.47 -5.61
N VAL A 80 -0.19 5.19 -5.30
CA VAL A 80 1.08 4.69 -4.73
C VAL A 80 2.24 4.88 -5.71
N PHE A 81 2.01 4.64 -7.01
CA PHE A 81 3.02 4.91 -8.04
C PHE A 81 3.42 6.38 -8.07
N MET A 82 2.45 7.30 -8.07
CA MET A 82 2.71 8.75 -8.04
C MET A 82 3.46 9.17 -6.79
N MET A 83 3.10 8.65 -5.61
CA MET A 83 3.78 8.99 -4.35
C MET A 83 5.25 8.55 -4.36
N ASN A 84 5.54 7.35 -4.88
CA ASN A 84 6.92 6.88 -5.00
C ASN A 84 7.72 7.70 -6.03
N TYR A 85 7.11 8.08 -7.16
CA TYR A 85 7.75 8.91 -8.17
C TYR A 85 8.02 10.34 -7.67
N PHE A 86 7.03 10.96 -7.02
CA PHE A 86 7.16 12.32 -6.48
C PHE A 86 8.17 12.38 -5.33
N SER A 87 8.26 11.35 -4.48
CA SER A 87 9.31 11.26 -3.45
C SER A 87 10.71 11.26 -4.05
N PHE A 88 10.90 10.57 -5.18
CA PHE A 88 12.16 10.61 -5.92
C PHE A 88 12.46 12.01 -6.47
N LEU A 89 11.47 12.68 -7.07
CA LEU A 89 11.62 14.05 -7.57
C LEU A 89 11.92 15.06 -6.46
N ILE A 90 11.23 14.97 -5.32
CA ILE A 90 11.52 15.79 -4.14
C ILE A 90 12.94 15.52 -3.66
N ARG A 91 13.40 14.27 -3.60
CA ARG A 91 14.76 13.97 -3.13
C ARG A 91 15.83 14.54 -4.08
N LEU A 92 15.54 14.59 -5.38
CA LEU A 92 16.41 15.18 -6.39
C LEU A 92 16.41 16.73 -6.32
N GLY A 93 15.24 17.34 -6.14
CA GLY A 93 15.07 18.80 -6.03
C GLY A 93 15.36 19.39 -4.65
N SER A 94 15.23 18.60 -3.58
CA SER A 94 15.52 19.02 -2.21
C SER A 94 16.99 19.36 -2.06
N ASN A 95 17.90 18.63 -2.71
CA ASN A 95 19.33 18.98 -2.68
C ASN A 95 19.60 20.38 -3.26
N ALA A 96 18.78 20.84 -4.23
CA ALA A 96 18.87 22.19 -4.79
C ALA A 96 18.14 23.23 -3.92
N LEU A 97 17.01 22.85 -3.28
CA LEU A 97 16.18 23.75 -2.46
C LEU A 97 16.72 23.95 -1.03
N THR A 98 17.35 22.95 -0.41
CA THR A 98 17.97 23.05 0.93
C THR A 98 19.44 23.49 0.87
N GLY A 99 19.76 24.37 -0.08
CA GLY A 99 21.11 24.86 -0.35
C GLY A 99 21.95 25.08 0.92
N GLY A 100 23.06 24.35 1.02
CA GLY A 100 24.22 24.78 1.79
C GLY A 100 24.32 24.43 3.28
N ARG A 101 23.49 23.54 3.86
CA ARG A 101 23.61 23.20 5.30
C ARG A 101 24.64 22.10 5.66
N TYR A 102 25.24 21.42 4.69
CA TYR A 102 26.41 20.55 4.92
C TYR A 102 27.71 21.30 4.58
N LYS A 103 28.08 22.29 5.39
CA LYS A 103 29.50 22.65 5.49
C LYS A 103 30.16 21.62 6.41
N ARG A 104 31.01 20.79 5.81
CA ARG A 104 31.98 19.92 6.50
C ARG A 104 32.77 20.78 7.49
N ASN A 105 32.63 20.49 8.78
CA ASN A 105 33.72 20.64 9.75
C ASN A 105 34.37 19.27 9.92
#